data_AF-A0A7R9THP3-F1
#
_entry.id   AF-A0A7R9THP3-F1
#
_cell.length_a   1.000
_cell.length_b   1.000
_cell.length_c   1.000
_cell.angle_alpha   90.00
_cell.angle_beta   90.00
_cell.angle_gamma   90.00
#
_symmetry.space_group_name_H-M   'P 1'
#
loop_
_entity.id
_entity.type
_entity.pdbx_description
1 polymer ?
#
loop_
_entity_poly.entity_id
_entity_poly.type
_entity_poly.pdbx_seq_one_letter_code
_entity_poly.pdbx_strand_id
1 'polypeptide(L)'
;PGEDPRGKPYLLSLDEVARRTREAWDRGANEVCMQGGIHPSFTGEDYLEILRAAKRGAPEMHVHAFSPLEVTHGAKTLGLSISDYLVALKAEGLGSLPGTAAEVLHDDVRAKICPDKLTSEEWL
;
A
#
# COMPACT_ATOMS: atom_id res chain seq x y z
N PRO A 1 13.33 -29.54 -8.38
CA PRO A 1 13.28 -28.07 -8.15
C PRO A 1 11.83 -27.60 -8.14
N GLY A 2 11.26 -27.40 -6.95
CA GLY A 2 9.89 -26.89 -6.82
C GLY A 2 9.84 -25.43 -7.29
N GLU A 3 8.86 -25.10 -8.13
CA GLU A 3 8.57 -23.71 -8.47
C GLU A 3 8.32 -22.92 -7.19
N ASP A 4 8.87 -21.70 -7.11
CA ASP A 4 8.52 -20.77 -6.05
C ASP A 4 7.00 -20.49 -6.16
N PRO A 5 6.18 -20.87 -5.16
CA PRO A 5 4.73 -20.70 -5.24
C PRO A 5 4.30 -19.23 -5.36
N ARG A 6 5.23 -18.29 -5.14
CA ARG A 6 4.99 -16.84 -5.23
C ARG A 6 5.12 -16.29 -6.65
N GLY A 7 5.58 -17.09 -7.61
CA GLY A 7 5.87 -16.63 -8.97
C GLY A 7 7.05 -15.65 -9.03
N LYS A 8 7.35 -15.12 -10.23
CA LYS A 8 8.35 -14.04 -10.38
C LYS A 8 7.74 -12.72 -9.87
N PRO A 9 8.53 -11.85 -9.21
CA PRO A 9 8.07 -10.51 -8.89
C PRO A 9 7.67 -9.79 -10.19
N TYR A 10 6.52 -9.13 -10.16
CA TYR A 10 6.00 -8.37 -11.29
C TYR A 10 5.46 -7.03 -10.80
N LEU A 11 5.50 -6.04 -11.69
CA LEU A 11 4.91 -4.74 -11.46
C LEU A 11 3.60 -4.67 -12.25
N LEU A 12 2.50 -4.34 -11.58
CA LEU A 12 1.24 -4.05 -12.27
C LEU A 12 1.31 -2.65 -12.88
N SER A 13 0.91 -2.52 -14.14
CA SER A 13 0.66 -1.20 -14.73
C SER A 13 -0.57 -0.56 -14.10
N LEU A 14 -0.63 0.77 -14.11
CA LEU A 14 -1.81 1.50 -13.63
C LEU A 14 -3.08 1.13 -14.40
N ASP A 15 -2.97 0.83 -15.69
CA ASP A 15 -4.10 0.35 -16.50
C ASP A 15 -4.60 -1.02 -16.01
N GLU A 16 -3.70 -1.91 -15.62
CA GLU A 16 -4.08 -3.21 -15.07
C GLU A 16 -4.73 -3.08 -13.69
N VAL A 17 -4.26 -2.14 -12.85
CA VAL A 17 -4.93 -1.80 -11.58
C VAL A 17 -6.35 -1.30 -11.83
N ALA A 18 -6.54 -0.36 -12.76
CA ALA A 18 -7.86 0.17 -13.11
C ALA A 18 -8.78 -0.94 -13.67
N ARG A 19 -8.26 -1.78 -14.57
CA ARG A 19 -8.99 -2.90 -15.18
C ARG A 19 -9.46 -3.90 -14.13
N ARG A 20 -8.58 -4.33 -13.22
CA ARG A 20 -8.93 -5.27 -12.14
C ARG A 20 -9.94 -4.66 -11.16
N THR A 21 -9.80 -3.38 -10.86
CA THR A 21 -10.75 -2.67 -9.98
C THR A 21 -12.14 -2.62 -10.62
N ARG A 22 -12.22 -2.31 -11.91
CA ARG A 22 -13.46 -2.33 -12.68
C ARG A 22 -14.08 -3.73 -12.73
N GLU A 23 -13.28 -4.75 -13.01
CA GLU A 23 -13.75 -6.15 -13.04
C GLU A 23 -14.34 -6.58 -11.69
N ALA A 24 -13.71 -6.19 -10.57
CA ALA A 24 -14.23 -6.47 -9.24
C ALA A 24 -15.56 -5.74 -8.98
N TRP A 25 -15.64 -4.47 -9.36
CA TRP A 25 -16.87 -3.67 -9.23
C TRP A 25 -18.03 -4.26 -10.03
N ASP A 26 -17.80 -4.63 -11.28
CA ASP A 26 -18.82 -5.23 -12.16
C ASP A 26 -19.31 -6.60 -11.61
N ARG A 27 -18.53 -7.23 -10.74
CA ARG A 27 -18.88 -8.46 -10.00
C ARG A 27 -19.53 -8.19 -8.65
N GLY A 28 -19.82 -6.94 -8.31
CA GLY A 28 -20.50 -6.52 -7.09
C GLY A 28 -19.58 -6.30 -5.88
N ALA A 29 -18.26 -6.26 -6.06
CA ALA A 29 -17.35 -5.87 -4.98
C ALA A 29 -17.49 -4.37 -4.66
N ASN A 30 -17.37 -4.02 -3.39
CA ASN A 30 -17.40 -2.63 -2.90
C ASN A 30 -16.08 -2.17 -2.28
N GLU A 31 -15.12 -3.08 -2.09
CA GLU A 31 -13.78 -2.80 -1.57
C GLU A 31 -12.71 -3.49 -2.44
N VAL A 32 -11.59 -2.80 -2.64
CA VAL A 32 -10.35 -3.38 -3.17
C VAL A 32 -9.23 -3.24 -2.13
N CYS A 33 -8.54 -4.35 -1.88
CA CYS A 33 -7.40 -4.41 -0.98
C CYS A 33 -6.09 -4.40 -1.80
N MET A 34 -5.20 -3.44 -1.54
CA MET A 34 -3.95 -3.30 -2.30
C MET A 34 -2.74 -3.12 -1.38
N GLN A 35 -1.81 -4.07 -1.42
CA GLN A 35 -0.53 -4.02 -0.73
C GLN A 35 0.56 -4.65 -1.58
N GLY A 36 1.78 -4.10 -1.50
CA GLY A 36 2.95 -4.63 -2.19
C GLY A 36 4.20 -4.62 -1.31
N GLY A 37 5.33 -4.93 -1.94
CA GLY A 37 6.65 -4.67 -1.35
C GLY A 37 7.09 -3.23 -1.62
N ILE A 38 8.08 -2.75 -0.86
CA ILE A 38 8.74 -1.47 -1.16
C ILE A 38 9.60 -1.61 -2.41
N HIS A 39 9.22 -0.91 -3.47
CA HIS A 39 10.02 -0.85 -4.68
C HIS A 39 11.03 0.31 -4.58
N PRO A 40 12.34 0.08 -4.79
CA PRO A 40 13.38 1.11 -4.58
C PRO A 40 13.24 2.36 -5.46
N SER A 41 12.55 2.24 -6.59
CA SER A 41 12.31 3.35 -7.53
C SER A 41 10.98 4.06 -7.30
N PHE A 42 10.14 3.58 -6.39
CA PHE A 42 8.87 4.23 -6.08
C PHE A 42 9.10 5.46 -5.20
N THR A 43 8.23 6.43 -5.39
CA THR A 43 8.11 7.65 -4.60
C THR A 43 6.68 7.75 -4.07
N GLY A 44 6.42 8.75 -3.22
CA GLY A 44 5.06 9.04 -2.78
C GLY A 44 4.07 9.23 -3.93
N GLU A 45 4.51 9.78 -5.07
CA GLU A 45 3.65 10.00 -6.23
C GLU A 45 3.15 8.69 -6.84
N ASP A 46 3.97 7.64 -6.86
CA ASP A 46 3.57 6.33 -7.42
C ASP A 46 2.39 5.73 -6.64
N TYR A 47 2.37 5.89 -5.31
CA TYR A 47 1.25 5.42 -4.50
C TYR A 47 -0.02 6.25 -4.73
N LEU A 48 0.10 7.57 -4.92
CA LEU A 48 -1.02 8.43 -5.30
C LEU A 48 -1.59 8.02 -6.67
N GLU A 49 -0.72 7.71 -7.64
CA GLU A 49 -1.12 7.22 -8.96
C GLU A 49 -1.84 5.87 -8.92
N ILE A 50 -1.42 4.96 -8.02
CA ILE A 50 -2.12 3.69 -7.78
C ILE A 50 -3.56 3.93 -7.29
N LEU A 51 -3.76 4.88 -6.36
CA LEU A 51 -5.11 5.25 -5.89
C LEU A 51 -5.94 5.85 -7.02
N ARG A 52 -5.38 6.80 -7.77
CA ARG A 52 -6.02 7.40 -8.95
C ARG A 52 -6.42 6.31 -9.93
N ALA A 53 -5.57 5.32 -10.18
CA ALA A 53 -5.86 4.21 -11.06
C ALA A 53 -7.04 3.35 -10.59
N ALA A 54 -7.08 2.98 -9.31
CA ALA A 54 -8.22 2.27 -8.74
C ALA A 54 -9.51 3.08 -8.89
N LYS A 55 -9.47 4.37 -8.55
CA LYS A 55 -10.62 5.28 -8.68
C LYS A 55 -11.06 5.53 -10.13
N ARG A 56 -10.14 5.53 -11.11
CA ARG A 56 -10.49 5.52 -12.54
C ARG A 56 -11.26 4.25 -12.94
N GLY A 57 -10.90 3.10 -12.37
CA GLY A 57 -11.59 1.83 -12.61
C GLY A 57 -13.02 1.82 -12.06
N ALA A 58 -13.19 2.29 -10.82
CA ALA A 58 -14.49 2.47 -10.18
C ALA A 58 -14.43 3.59 -9.11
N PRO A 59 -15.01 4.79 -9.38
CA PRO A 59 -14.90 5.93 -8.47
C PRO A 59 -15.47 5.68 -7.06
N GLU A 60 -16.54 4.87 -6.98
CA GLU A 60 -17.22 4.51 -5.73
C GLU A 60 -16.57 3.36 -4.97
N MET A 61 -15.57 2.68 -5.55
CA MET A 61 -14.86 1.58 -4.87
C MET A 61 -14.18 2.08 -3.61
N HIS A 62 -14.42 1.43 -2.47
CA HIS A 62 -13.62 1.69 -1.27
C HIS A 62 -12.21 1.13 -1.44
N VAL A 63 -11.20 1.94 -1.15
CA VAL A 63 -9.80 1.52 -1.31
C VAL A 63 -9.18 1.30 0.06
N HIS A 64 -8.87 0.05 0.37
CA HIS A 64 -8.17 -0.37 1.58
C HIS A 64 -6.71 -0.73 1.21
N ALA A 65 -5.78 0.20 1.38
CA ALA A 65 -4.46 0.07 0.77
C ALA A 65 -3.30 0.55 1.64
N PHE A 66 -2.11 0.07 1.29
CA PHE A 66 -0.79 0.45 1.82
C PHE A 66 -0.51 0.05 3.26
N SER A 67 0.58 -0.68 3.45
CA SER A 67 1.17 -0.92 4.77
C SER A 67 1.75 0.37 5.36
N PRO A 68 1.94 0.44 6.69
CA PRO A 68 2.65 1.55 7.33
C PRO A 68 4.04 1.81 6.72
N LEU A 69 4.72 0.75 6.27
CA LEU A 69 6.03 0.90 5.61
C LEU A 69 5.93 1.60 4.26
N GLU A 70 4.90 1.30 3.46
CA GLU A 70 4.64 1.99 2.18
C GLU A 70 4.27 3.46 2.41
N VAL A 71 3.46 3.75 3.43
CA VAL A 71 3.10 5.12 3.81
C VAL A 71 4.34 5.91 4.25
N THR A 72 5.16 5.35 5.13
CA THR A 72 6.39 6.00 5.61
C THR A 72 7.40 6.20 4.47
N HIS A 73 7.55 5.21 3.58
CA HIS A 73 8.40 5.34 2.41
C HIS A 73 7.92 6.46 1.47
N GLY A 74 6.62 6.50 1.15
CA GLY A 74 6.03 7.53 0.31
C GLY A 74 6.19 8.94 0.89
N ALA A 75 5.89 9.12 2.17
CA ALA A 75 6.06 10.40 2.86
C ALA A 75 7.52 10.86 2.83
N LYS A 76 8.46 9.95 3.15
CA LYS A 76 9.90 10.25 3.17
C LYS A 76 10.44 10.66 1.80
N THR A 77 10.03 9.98 0.74
CA THR A 77 10.51 10.27 -0.63
C THR A 77 10.01 11.61 -1.17
N LEU A 78 8.87 12.11 -0.67
CA LEU A 78 8.35 13.45 -0.98
C LEU A 78 8.77 14.53 0.04
N GLY A 79 9.47 14.17 1.11
CA GLY A 79 9.84 15.10 2.18
C GLY A 79 8.64 15.61 2.99
N LEU A 80 7.56 14.84 3.07
CA LEU A 80 6.33 15.19 3.79
C LEU A 80 6.30 14.54 5.18
N SER A 81 5.55 15.14 6.10
CA SER A 81 5.16 14.46 7.34
C SER A 81 4.19 13.31 7.03
N ILE A 82 4.13 12.30 7.91
CA ILE A 82 3.15 11.21 7.78
C ILE A 82 1.72 11.77 7.72
N SER A 83 1.40 12.75 8.57
CA SER A 83 0.07 13.37 8.57
C SER A 83 -0.26 14.03 7.22
N ASP A 84 0.65 14.83 6.67
CA ASP A 84 0.41 15.51 5.39
C ASP A 84 0.27 14.51 4.24
N TYR A 85 1.07 13.45 4.28
CA TYR A 85 0.99 12.41 3.26
C TYR A 85 -0.30 11.58 3.37
N LEU A 86 -0.78 11.28 4.58
CA LEU A 86 -2.09 10.63 4.79
C LEU A 86 -3.25 11.51 4.28
N VAL A 87 -3.15 12.84 4.44
CA VAL A 87 -4.13 13.78 3.87
C VAL A 87 -4.10 13.71 2.34
N ALA A 88 -2.91 13.67 1.72
CA ALA A 88 -2.78 13.53 0.27
C ALA A 88 -3.36 12.19 -0.24
N LEU A 89 -3.01 11.07 0.41
CA LEU A 89 -3.56 9.75 0.07
C LEU A 89 -5.09 9.72 0.16
N LYS A 90 -5.66 10.31 1.22
CA LYS A 90 -7.11 10.42 1.39
C LYS A 90 -7.75 11.24 0.27
N ALA A 91 -7.13 12.35 -0.13
CA ALA A 91 -7.60 13.20 -1.22
C ALA A 91 -7.64 12.45 -2.56
N GLU A 92 -6.70 11.53 -2.79
CA GLU A 92 -6.64 10.69 -4.00
C GLU A 92 -7.52 9.44 -3.93
N GLY A 93 -8.26 9.26 -2.83
CA GLY A 93 -9.30 8.24 -2.71
C GLY A 93 -8.96 7.04 -1.84
N LEU A 94 -7.89 7.11 -1.03
CA LEU A 94 -7.67 6.13 0.04
C LEU A 94 -8.83 6.18 1.04
N GLY A 95 -9.48 5.05 1.25
CA GLY A 95 -10.60 4.92 2.18
C GLY A 95 -10.15 4.48 3.58
N SER A 96 -9.22 3.53 3.66
CA SER A 96 -8.70 3.04 4.94
C SER A 96 -7.32 2.39 4.78
N LEU A 97 -6.60 2.28 5.90
CA LEU A 97 -5.31 1.61 5.98
C LEU A 97 -5.46 0.20 6.55
N PRO A 98 -4.79 -0.81 5.98
CA PRO A 98 -4.56 -2.11 6.59
C PRO A 98 -3.77 -2.02 7.89
N GLY A 99 -4.23 -2.73 8.93
CA GLY A 99 -3.50 -2.88 10.20
C GLY A 99 -2.35 -3.89 10.16
N THR A 100 -1.78 -4.17 8.99
CA THR A 100 -0.74 -5.19 8.83
C THR A 100 0.65 -4.66 9.24
N ALA A 101 1.67 -5.52 9.18
CA ALA A 101 3.07 -5.20 9.51
C ALA A 101 3.36 -4.82 10.98
N ALA A 102 2.38 -4.94 11.88
CA ALA A 102 2.58 -4.75 13.31
C ALA A 102 3.49 -5.81 13.94
N GLU A 103 3.49 -7.05 13.43
CA GLU A 103 4.22 -8.21 13.98
C GLU A 103 4.05 -8.39 15.50
N VAL A 104 4.93 -7.77 16.29
CA VAL A 104 4.90 -7.68 17.76
C VAL A 104 5.26 -6.24 18.16
N LEU A 105 4.46 -5.62 19.04
CA LEU A 105 4.70 -4.27 19.57
C LEU A 105 5.66 -4.29 20.77
N HIS A 106 6.82 -4.92 20.59
CA HIS A 106 7.88 -5.01 21.60
C HIS A 106 9.24 -4.96 20.90
N ASP A 107 9.94 -3.83 21.02
CA ASP A 107 11.10 -3.54 20.18
C ASP A 107 12.24 -4.56 20.34
N ASP A 108 12.49 -5.08 21.55
CA ASP A 108 13.51 -6.14 21.74
C ASP A 108 13.20 -7.44 20.98
N VAL A 109 11.93 -7.73 20.75
CA VAL A 109 11.49 -8.90 19.97
C VAL A 109 11.62 -8.57 18.49
N ARG A 110 11.18 -7.36 18.07
CA ARG A 110 11.32 -6.88 16.69
C ARG A 110 12.76 -6.88 16.22
N ALA A 111 13.69 -6.44 17.05
CA ALA A 111 15.12 -6.45 16.76
C ALA A 111 15.67 -7.86 16.41
N LYS A 112 15.00 -8.92 16.88
CA LYS A 112 15.38 -10.31 16.60
C LYS A 112 14.70 -10.89 15.36
N ILE A 113 13.44 -10.53 15.11
CA ILE A 113 12.60 -11.20 14.11
C ILE A 113 12.36 -10.36 12.84
N CYS A 114 12.47 -9.04 12.94
CA CYS A 114 12.20 -8.10 11.85
C CYS A 114 12.96 -6.77 12.01
N PRO A 115 14.31 -6.78 12.12
CA PRO A 115 15.10 -5.59 12.43
C PRO A 115 15.01 -4.48 11.37
N ASP A 116 14.62 -4.82 10.13
CA ASP A 116 14.51 -3.86 9.01
C ASP A 116 13.12 -3.21 8.89
N LYS A 117 12.18 -3.51 9.81
CA LYS A 117 10.83 -2.91 9.85
C LYS A 117 10.81 -1.66 10.74
N LEU A 118 9.72 -0.90 10.64
CA LEU A 118 9.43 0.24 11.51
C LEU A 118 9.52 -0.14 12.99
N THR A 119 9.87 0.81 13.86
CA THR A 119 9.72 0.64 15.32
C THR A 119 8.26 0.52 15.72
N SER A 120 7.98 0.12 16.97
CA SER A 120 6.61 0.11 17.47
C SER A 120 6.01 1.52 17.49
N GLU A 121 6.81 2.54 17.80
CA GLU A 121 6.39 3.95 17.81
C GLU A 121 6.12 4.50 16.40
N GLU A 122 6.92 4.13 15.41
CA GLU A 122 6.69 4.52 14.01
C GLU A 122 5.47 3.83 13.38
N TRP A 123 5.04 2.69 13.93
CA TRP A 123 3.83 1.99 13.49
C TRP A 123 2.54 2.60 14.06
N LEU A 124 2.61 3.18 15.27
CA LEU A 124 1.49 3.79 15.98
C LEU A 124 1.15 5.19 15.45
#